data_AF-A0A352KTE9-F1
#
_entry.id   AF-A0A352KTE9-F1
#
_cell.length_a   1.000
_cell.length_b   1.000
_cell.length_c   1.000
_cell.angle_alpha   90.00
_cell.angle_beta   90.00
_cell.angle_gamma   90.00
#
_symmetry.space_group_name_H-M   'P 1'
#
loop_
_entity.id
_entity.type
_entity.pdbx_description
1 polymer ?
#
loop_
_entity_poly.entity_id
_entity_poly.type
_entity_poly.pdbx_seq_one_letter_code
_entity_poly.pdbx_strand_id
1 'polypeptide(L)'
;MSKKLENQLNIQTRPPIVVVMGHVDHGKTTLLDFIRKTKVAEKEAGGITQAIGAYEIAYKDKPITFIDTPGHEAFSKMRSRGAHVADVAVLVVAADDGVKPQTVEAIHHITESKIPFVVAINKIDKPGVQADRVKKELAEKNVFVEQWGGSVPCAEISAKTGQGIDELLEMILLLAEMEELKGEPHKNAEGVVIEAYLDSQRGPVATFLVEDGALNLGDYMVIGSTVSKIKLMEDFLGRKIDKAVFSQPVLVIGLAAVPSAGDEFFAEKNKTAAEQRAEEFKKQEIAKPILPSPPKEEVAPQVGETAVTAKFLNIVLKSDVKGSEEALADILEHLDYKNVKIRLLKKDVGDVNESDVRLADLSNAVIISFRVKVGAEILNLIRDKKIKVLAGEIIYEFIDKIRKLIDDMTGQEIVRVDLGKVQVLAIFRTEKGRMIVGGRVTEGKLERGARAEVFRAEQKIGEGKIAGLQSEKKEVGEAGKGKECGVLFDGDIKIEVNDILLAFREEKQKTL
;
A
#
# COMPACT_ATOMS: atom_id res chain seq x y z
N MET A 1 -8.63 -28.79 -32.97
CA MET A 1 -8.83 -30.25 -32.71
C MET A 1 -9.94 -30.79 -33.61
N SER A 2 -9.99 -32.09 -33.89
CA SER A 2 -11.12 -32.68 -34.63
C SER A 2 -12.34 -32.84 -33.69
N LYS A 3 -13.57 -32.60 -34.18
CA LYS A 3 -14.83 -32.80 -33.43
C LYS A 3 -14.95 -34.19 -32.77
N LYS A 4 -14.20 -35.18 -33.29
CA LYS A 4 -14.14 -36.54 -32.77
C LYS A 4 -13.32 -36.64 -31.46
N LEU A 5 -12.30 -35.79 -31.30
CA LEU A 5 -11.50 -35.69 -30.09
C LEU A 5 -12.22 -34.88 -29.00
N GLU A 6 -12.96 -33.82 -29.38
CA GLU A 6 -13.78 -33.02 -28.44
C GLU A 6 -14.88 -33.87 -27.78
N ASN A 7 -15.53 -34.77 -28.54
CA ASN A 7 -16.50 -35.73 -28.00
C ASN A 7 -15.88 -36.83 -27.11
N GLN A 8 -14.60 -37.17 -27.30
CA GLN A 8 -13.90 -38.14 -26.45
C GLN A 8 -13.45 -37.53 -25.12
N LEU A 9 -13.11 -36.25 -25.12
CA LEU A 9 -12.69 -35.49 -23.93
C LEU A 9 -13.86 -34.85 -23.16
N ASN A 10 -15.09 -34.93 -23.71
CA ASN A 10 -16.30 -34.34 -23.12
C ASN A 10 -16.10 -32.86 -22.78
N ILE A 11 -15.53 -32.11 -23.72
CA ILE A 11 -15.31 -30.67 -23.58
C ILE A 11 -16.66 -29.97 -23.50
N GLN A 12 -16.84 -29.14 -22.47
CA GLN A 12 -18.08 -28.41 -22.20
C GLN A 12 -17.83 -26.91 -22.30
N THR A 13 -18.88 -26.15 -22.59
CA THR A 13 -18.85 -24.70 -22.45
C THR A 13 -18.67 -24.36 -20.97
N ARG A 14 -17.65 -23.54 -20.64
CA ARG A 14 -17.40 -23.13 -19.26
C ARG A 14 -18.03 -21.78 -18.93
N PRO A 15 -18.43 -21.54 -17.66
CA PRO A 15 -18.90 -20.24 -17.21
C PRO A 15 -17.80 -19.18 -17.42
N PRO A 16 -18.15 -17.93 -17.76
CA PRO A 16 -17.16 -16.87 -17.80
C PRO A 16 -16.70 -16.47 -16.39
N ILE A 17 -15.40 -16.27 -16.26
CA ILE A 17 -14.77 -15.58 -15.14
C ILE A 17 -14.68 -14.10 -15.48
N VAL A 18 -15.33 -13.27 -14.67
CA VAL A 18 -15.53 -11.84 -14.94
C VAL A 18 -14.83 -11.03 -13.87
N VAL A 19 -13.82 -10.25 -14.25
CA VAL A 19 -13.15 -9.33 -13.31
C VAL A 19 -13.78 -7.95 -13.37
N VAL A 20 -14.03 -7.35 -12.21
CA VAL A 20 -14.58 -5.98 -12.13
C VAL A 20 -13.49 -5.00 -11.71
N MET A 21 -13.26 -4.00 -12.54
CA MET A 21 -12.19 -3.00 -12.40
C MET A 21 -12.73 -1.58 -12.50
N GLY A 22 -11.95 -0.61 -12.01
CA GLY A 22 -12.33 0.81 -12.00
C GLY A 22 -11.83 1.53 -10.75
N HIS A 23 -12.06 2.84 -10.71
CA HIS A 23 -11.59 3.71 -9.63
C HIS A 23 -12.31 3.41 -8.30
N VAL A 24 -11.68 3.83 -7.19
CA VAL A 24 -12.29 3.80 -5.86
C VAL A 24 -13.60 4.60 -5.88
N ASP A 25 -14.61 4.18 -5.12
CA ASP A 25 -15.93 4.85 -5.05
C ASP A 25 -16.72 4.96 -6.36
N HIS A 26 -16.31 4.29 -7.44
CA HIS A 26 -17.10 4.19 -8.67
C HIS A 26 -18.24 3.16 -8.58
N GLY A 27 -18.38 2.49 -7.42
CA GLY A 27 -19.48 1.58 -7.12
C GLY A 27 -19.30 0.15 -7.63
N LYS A 28 -18.05 -0.32 -7.77
CA LYS A 28 -17.72 -1.73 -8.08
C LYS A 28 -18.33 -2.68 -7.04
N THR A 29 -17.96 -2.52 -5.77
CA THR A 29 -18.47 -3.36 -4.67
C THR A 29 -19.99 -3.27 -4.57
N THR A 30 -20.57 -2.09 -4.79
CA THR A 30 -22.03 -1.89 -4.81
C THR A 30 -22.71 -2.65 -5.95
N LEU A 31 -22.11 -2.66 -7.15
CA LEU A 31 -22.60 -3.42 -8.30
C LEU A 31 -22.60 -4.91 -7.98
N LEU A 32 -21.49 -5.41 -7.44
CA LEU A 32 -21.35 -6.82 -7.07
C LEU A 32 -22.28 -7.22 -5.93
N ASP A 33 -22.49 -6.35 -4.95
CA ASP A 33 -23.46 -6.54 -3.88
C ASP A 33 -24.89 -6.65 -4.41
N PHE A 34 -25.26 -5.79 -5.36
CA PHE A 34 -26.57 -5.83 -5.99
C PHE A 34 -26.76 -7.14 -6.74
N ILE A 35 -25.78 -7.54 -7.57
CA ILE A 35 -25.81 -8.78 -8.36
C ILE A 35 -25.91 -10.00 -7.44
N ARG A 36 -25.13 -10.04 -6.34
CA ARG A 36 -25.13 -11.14 -5.37
C ARG A 36 -26.34 -11.11 -4.42
N LYS A 37 -27.15 -10.04 -4.41
CA LYS A 37 -28.23 -9.78 -3.43
C LYS A 37 -27.73 -9.81 -1.99
N THR A 38 -26.63 -9.10 -1.74
CA THR A 38 -25.94 -9.03 -0.44
C THR A 38 -25.54 -7.59 -0.11
N LYS A 39 -24.99 -7.38 1.10
CA LYS A 39 -24.55 -6.07 1.61
C LYS A 39 -23.16 -6.19 2.22
N VAL A 40 -22.13 -6.44 1.40
CA VAL A 40 -20.73 -6.50 1.85
C VAL A 40 -20.09 -5.12 1.91
N ALA A 41 -20.39 -4.22 0.97
CA ALA A 41 -19.90 -2.84 0.97
C ALA A 41 -20.24 -2.08 2.27
N GLU A 42 -21.41 -2.36 2.86
CA GLU A 42 -21.82 -1.77 4.15
C GLU A 42 -21.03 -2.31 5.36
N LYS A 43 -20.41 -3.50 5.23
CA LYS A 43 -19.68 -4.18 6.30
C LYS A 43 -18.17 -3.96 6.24
N GLU A 44 -17.64 -3.53 5.10
CA GLU A 44 -16.21 -3.26 4.95
C GLU A 44 -15.82 -1.90 5.52
N ALA A 45 -14.71 -1.88 6.26
CA ALA A 45 -14.16 -0.65 6.81
C ALA A 45 -13.81 0.34 5.68
N GLY A 46 -14.36 1.55 5.77
CA GLY A 46 -14.19 2.60 4.76
C GLY A 46 -15.08 2.45 3.52
N GLY A 47 -15.99 1.46 3.47
CA GLY A 47 -16.92 1.25 2.35
C GLY A 47 -16.25 0.77 1.06
N ILE A 48 -15.02 0.25 1.12
CA ILE A 48 -14.22 -0.17 -0.03
C ILE A 48 -13.67 -1.60 0.12
N THR A 49 -13.66 -2.34 -0.99
CA THR A 49 -13.00 -3.65 -1.09
C THR A 49 -11.49 -3.48 -0.95
N GLN A 50 -10.88 -4.20 -0.01
CA GLN A 50 -9.43 -4.18 0.25
C GLN A 50 -8.76 -5.57 0.13
N ALA A 51 -9.54 -6.62 -0.14
CA ALA A 51 -9.06 -7.96 -0.45
C ALA A 51 -9.76 -8.48 -1.71
N ILE A 52 -9.09 -9.32 -2.50
CA ILE A 52 -9.71 -9.91 -3.68
C ILE A 52 -10.68 -11.03 -3.26
N GLY A 53 -11.86 -11.06 -3.87
CA GLY A 53 -12.88 -12.07 -3.61
C GLY A 53 -13.40 -12.67 -4.91
N ALA A 54 -13.81 -13.94 -4.87
CA ALA A 54 -14.46 -14.60 -6.00
C ALA A 54 -15.79 -15.21 -5.57
N TYR A 55 -16.82 -15.06 -6.40
CA TYR A 55 -18.15 -15.61 -6.12
C TYR A 55 -18.88 -15.93 -7.43
N GLU A 56 -19.88 -16.82 -7.34
CA GLU A 56 -20.64 -17.28 -8.49
C GLU A 56 -22.10 -16.88 -8.37
N ILE A 57 -22.72 -16.45 -9.48
CA ILE A 57 -24.17 -16.21 -9.56
C ILE A 57 -24.76 -16.95 -10.75
N ALA A 58 -26.06 -17.28 -10.66
CA ALA A 58 -26.81 -17.81 -11.79
C ALA A 58 -27.67 -16.69 -12.39
N TYR A 59 -27.45 -16.36 -13.65
CA TYR A 59 -28.29 -15.44 -14.42
C TYR A 59 -28.92 -16.19 -15.60
N LYS A 60 -30.26 -16.27 -15.62
CA LYS A 60 -31.02 -17.05 -16.63
C LYS A 60 -30.50 -18.49 -16.77
N ASP A 61 -30.29 -19.16 -15.64
CA ASP A 61 -29.74 -20.53 -15.54
C ASP A 61 -28.30 -20.71 -16.08
N LYS A 62 -27.61 -19.62 -16.43
CA LYS A 62 -26.19 -19.62 -16.79
C LYS A 62 -25.36 -19.11 -15.61
N PRO A 63 -24.39 -19.89 -15.10
CA PRO A 63 -23.46 -19.43 -14.09
C PRO A 63 -22.52 -18.35 -14.64
N ILE A 64 -22.17 -17.40 -13.79
CA ILE A 64 -21.15 -16.35 -14.04
C ILE A 64 -20.34 -16.23 -12.76
N THR A 65 -19.01 -16.33 -12.88
CA THR A 65 -18.10 -16.13 -11.76
C THR A 65 -17.55 -14.71 -11.81
N PHE A 66 -17.63 -13.99 -10.70
CA PHE A 66 -17.10 -12.64 -10.57
C PHE A 66 -15.89 -12.62 -9.66
N ILE A 67 -14.87 -11.89 -10.06
CA ILE A 67 -13.70 -11.52 -9.26
C ILE A 67 -13.84 -10.04 -8.88
N ASP A 68 -13.98 -9.77 -7.58
CA ASP A 68 -13.97 -8.42 -7.02
C ASP A 68 -12.54 -7.99 -6.72
N THR A 69 -12.04 -6.95 -7.39
CA THR A 69 -10.68 -6.43 -7.19
C THR A 69 -10.71 -5.06 -6.49
N PRO A 70 -9.81 -4.81 -5.53
CA PRO A 70 -9.65 -3.49 -4.94
C PRO A 70 -9.29 -2.41 -5.99
N GLY A 71 -9.94 -1.24 -5.89
CA GLY A 71 -9.73 -0.12 -6.82
C GLY A 71 -8.56 0.82 -6.51
N HIS A 72 -7.86 0.62 -5.40
CA HIS A 72 -6.80 1.51 -4.94
C HIS A 72 -5.45 1.13 -5.58
N GLU A 73 -4.69 2.14 -6.00
CA GLU A 73 -3.31 2.04 -6.54
C GLU A 73 -2.42 0.99 -5.84
N ALA A 74 -2.40 0.94 -4.50
CA ALA A 74 -1.65 -0.03 -3.69
C ALA A 74 -1.89 -1.51 -4.04
N PHE A 75 -3.01 -1.80 -4.69
CA PHE A 75 -3.42 -3.15 -5.10
C PHE A 75 -3.24 -3.40 -6.59
N SER A 76 -2.34 -2.68 -7.27
CA SER A 76 -2.05 -2.87 -8.70
C SER A 76 -1.69 -4.32 -9.04
N LYS A 77 -0.85 -4.98 -8.22
CA LYS A 77 -0.52 -6.41 -8.37
C LYS A 77 -1.76 -7.31 -8.32
N MET A 78 -2.74 -7.00 -7.46
CA MET A 78 -4.00 -7.75 -7.40
C MET A 78 -4.86 -7.55 -8.65
N ARG A 79 -4.91 -6.33 -9.20
CA ARG A 79 -5.64 -6.05 -10.43
C ARG A 79 -5.03 -6.80 -11.62
N SER A 80 -3.70 -6.77 -11.77
CA SER A 80 -3.01 -7.52 -12.81
C SER A 80 -3.30 -9.02 -12.70
N ARG A 81 -3.23 -9.61 -11.48
CA ARG A 81 -3.59 -11.02 -11.26
C ARG A 81 -5.05 -11.32 -11.63
N GLY A 82 -5.98 -10.49 -11.18
CA GLY A 82 -7.40 -10.64 -11.52
C GLY A 82 -7.67 -10.51 -13.02
N ALA A 83 -6.90 -9.68 -13.72
CA ALA A 83 -6.94 -9.57 -15.18
C ALA A 83 -6.53 -10.90 -15.84
N HIS A 84 -5.36 -11.43 -15.48
CA HIS A 84 -4.79 -12.61 -16.15
C HIS A 84 -5.67 -13.86 -16.08
N VAL A 85 -6.51 -13.96 -15.07
CA VAL A 85 -7.38 -15.12 -14.80
C VAL A 85 -8.77 -14.95 -15.41
N ALA A 86 -9.15 -13.71 -15.77
CA ALA A 86 -10.49 -13.40 -16.24
C ALA A 86 -10.64 -13.58 -17.75
N ASP A 87 -11.80 -14.08 -18.14
CA ASP A 87 -12.22 -14.21 -19.54
C ASP A 87 -12.81 -12.90 -20.07
N VAL A 88 -13.48 -12.16 -19.20
CA VAL A 88 -14.14 -10.89 -19.51
C VAL A 88 -13.85 -9.89 -18.40
N ALA A 89 -13.65 -8.62 -18.77
CA ALA A 89 -13.55 -7.54 -17.78
C ALA A 89 -14.77 -6.62 -17.82
N VAL A 90 -15.15 -6.08 -16.66
CA VAL A 90 -16.13 -5.00 -16.54
C VAL A 90 -15.42 -3.75 -16.02
N LEU A 91 -15.32 -2.74 -16.87
CA LEU A 91 -14.75 -1.44 -16.50
C LEU A 91 -15.85 -0.53 -15.97
N VAL A 92 -15.91 -0.35 -14.65
CA VAL A 92 -16.88 0.50 -13.98
C VAL A 92 -16.36 1.94 -13.94
N VAL A 93 -17.12 2.87 -14.49
CA VAL A 93 -16.80 4.30 -14.47
C VAL A 93 -18.01 5.09 -13.97
N ALA A 94 -17.84 5.93 -12.95
CA ALA A 94 -18.95 6.68 -12.41
C ALA A 94 -19.30 7.90 -13.28
N ALA A 95 -20.60 8.09 -13.57
CA ALA A 95 -21.12 9.17 -14.41
C ALA A 95 -20.92 10.57 -13.81
N ASP A 96 -20.79 10.67 -12.49
CA ASP A 96 -20.52 11.93 -11.78
C ASP A 96 -19.04 12.31 -11.75
N ASP A 97 -18.15 11.32 -11.81
CA ASP A 97 -16.73 11.50 -11.56
C ASP A 97 -15.85 11.41 -12.81
N GLY A 98 -16.28 10.60 -13.80
CA GLY A 98 -15.58 10.41 -15.07
C GLY A 98 -14.36 9.52 -14.98
N VAL A 99 -13.48 9.60 -15.98
CA VAL A 99 -12.26 8.78 -16.07
C VAL A 99 -11.19 9.32 -15.10
N LYS A 100 -10.67 8.45 -14.24
CA LYS A 100 -9.62 8.77 -13.24
C LYS A 100 -8.31 8.04 -13.52
N PRO A 101 -7.20 8.41 -12.86
CA PRO A 101 -5.91 7.72 -13.03
C PRO A 101 -6.00 6.20 -12.89
N GLN A 102 -6.74 5.70 -11.88
CA GLN A 102 -6.94 4.26 -11.66
C GLN A 102 -7.85 3.62 -12.73
N THR A 103 -8.74 4.39 -13.35
CA THR A 103 -9.49 3.93 -14.53
C THR A 103 -8.54 3.74 -15.71
N VAL A 104 -7.59 4.67 -15.92
CA VAL A 104 -6.57 4.55 -16.98
C VAL A 104 -5.66 3.34 -16.73
N GLU A 105 -5.26 3.11 -15.47
CA GLU A 105 -4.50 1.92 -15.08
C GLU A 105 -5.28 0.63 -15.34
N ALA A 106 -6.57 0.59 -15.00
CA ALA A 106 -7.44 -0.55 -15.30
C ALA A 106 -7.54 -0.81 -16.81
N ILE A 107 -7.72 0.24 -17.62
CA ILE A 107 -7.73 0.14 -19.10
C ILE A 107 -6.41 -0.46 -19.59
N HIS A 108 -5.28 -0.05 -19.02
CA HIS A 108 -3.97 -0.57 -19.38
C HIS A 108 -3.86 -2.07 -19.11
N HIS A 109 -4.20 -2.54 -17.90
CA HIS A 109 -4.17 -3.97 -17.57
C HIS A 109 -5.09 -4.82 -18.45
N ILE A 110 -6.30 -4.33 -18.74
CA ILE A 110 -7.26 -5.01 -19.63
C ILE A 110 -6.67 -5.13 -21.04
N THR A 111 -6.08 -4.04 -21.56
CA THR A 111 -5.52 -3.99 -22.91
C THR A 111 -4.27 -4.86 -23.03
N GLU A 112 -3.36 -4.82 -22.04
CA GLU A 112 -2.15 -5.65 -22.01
C GLU A 112 -2.48 -7.14 -21.94
N SER A 113 -3.50 -7.49 -21.16
CA SER A 113 -3.96 -8.87 -21.00
C SER A 113 -4.84 -9.34 -22.16
N LYS A 114 -5.21 -8.44 -23.09
CA LYS A 114 -6.07 -8.69 -24.25
C LYS A 114 -7.43 -9.29 -23.87
N ILE A 115 -7.98 -8.89 -22.73
CA ILE A 115 -9.25 -9.40 -22.24
C ILE A 115 -10.37 -8.59 -22.90
N PRO A 116 -11.37 -9.22 -23.52
CA PRO A 116 -12.55 -8.53 -23.99
C PRO A 116 -13.31 -7.92 -22.81
N PHE A 117 -13.84 -6.71 -22.96
CA PHE A 117 -14.44 -6.00 -21.83
C PHE A 117 -15.68 -5.21 -22.18
N VAL A 118 -16.52 -5.00 -21.16
CA VAL A 118 -17.72 -4.15 -21.21
C VAL A 118 -17.49 -2.94 -20.32
N VAL A 119 -17.92 -1.76 -20.78
CA VAL A 119 -17.93 -0.54 -19.97
C VAL A 119 -19.27 -0.44 -19.24
N ALA A 120 -19.23 -0.27 -17.92
CA ALA A 120 -20.40 -0.01 -17.10
C ALA A 120 -20.35 1.44 -16.57
N ILE A 121 -21.13 2.33 -17.18
CA ILE A 121 -21.26 3.72 -16.71
C ILE A 121 -22.24 3.73 -15.54
N ASN A 122 -21.72 3.88 -14.32
CA ASN A 122 -22.48 3.74 -13.08
C ASN A 122 -22.99 5.08 -12.53
N LYS A 123 -23.95 5.02 -11.59
CA LYS A 123 -24.56 6.17 -10.89
C LYS A 123 -25.41 7.07 -11.79
N ILE A 124 -26.07 6.50 -12.81
CA ILE A 124 -27.01 7.25 -13.66
C ILE A 124 -28.26 7.76 -12.92
N ASP A 125 -28.51 7.26 -11.70
CA ASP A 125 -29.59 7.72 -10.82
C ASP A 125 -29.36 9.11 -10.25
N LYS A 126 -28.13 9.64 -10.29
CA LYS A 126 -27.82 10.96 -9.76
C LYS A 126 -28.31 12.07 -10.69
N PRO A 127 -28.90 13.16 -10.15
CA PRO A 127 -29.36 14.27 -10.98
C PRO A 127 -28.18 14.99 -11.64
N GLY A 128 -28.31 15.32 -12.93
CA GLY A 128 -27.34 16.13 -13.67
C GLY A 128 -26.11 15.39 -14.20
N VAL A 129 -26.05 14.06 -14.05
CA VAL A 129 -24.99 13.24 -14.66
C VAL A 129 -25.20 13.11 -16.17
N GLN A 130 -24.10 13.04 -16.93
CA GLN A 130 -24.12 12.94 -18.39
C GLN A 130 -23.23 11.80 -18.85
N ALA A 131 -23.83 10.66 -19.22
CA ALA A 131 -23.09 9.49 -19.70
C ALA A 131 -22.24 9.81 -20.94
N ASP A 132 -22.72 10.70 -21.83
CA ASP A 132 -21.99 11.12 -23.03
C ASP A 132 -20.66 11.82 -22.72
N ARG A 133 -20.55 12.50 -21.58
CA ARG A 133 -19.27 13.07 -21.14
C ARG A 133 -18.26 11.96 -20.86
N VAL A 134 -18.67 10.92 -20.13
CA VAL A 134 -17.80 9.78 -19.80
C VAL A 134 -17.38 9.03 -21.07
N LYS A 135 -18.30 8.84 -22.03
CA LYS A 135 -17.99 8.21 -23.33
C LYS A 135 -16.90 8.98 -24.10
N LYS A 136 -16.94 10.32 -24.08
CA LYS A 136 -15.88 11.16 -24.67
C LYS A 136 -14.54 10.98 -23.97
N GLU A 137 -14.53 11.04 -22.64
CA GLU A 137 -13.31 10.85 -21.85
C GLU A 137 -12.69 9.46 -22.06
N LEU A 138 -13.51 8.42 -22.24
CA LEU A 138 -13.06 7.07 -22.59
C LEU A 138 -12.46 6.99 -24.00
N ALA A 139 -13.06 7.67 -24.98
CA ALA A 139 -12.53 7.72 -26.34
C ALA A 139 -11.13 8.38 -26.38
N GLU A 140 -10.89 9.40 -25.55
CA GLU A 140 -9.54 10.00 -25.40
C GLU A 140 -8.50 9.01 -24.84
N LYS A 141 -8.94 7.92 -24.22
CA LYS A 141 -8.10 6.82 -23.72
C LYS A 141 -8.12 5.59 -24.64
N ASN A 142 -8.54 5.76 -25.90
CA ASN A 142 -8.66 4.71 -26.91
C ASN A 142 -9.70 3.62 -26.57
N VAL A 143 -10.66 3.92 -25.69
CA VAL A 143 -11.81 3.05 -25.43
C VAL A 143 -13.00 3.56 -26.22
N PHE A 144 -13.24 2.97 -27.39
CA PHE A 144 -14.31 3.38 -28.30
C PHE A 144 -15.55 2.53 -28.10
N VAL A 145 -16.63 3.15 -27.60
CA VAL A 145 -17.91 2.46 -27.33
C VAL A 145 -18.74 2.24 -28.60
N GLU A 146 -19.48 1.14 -28.68
CA GLU A 146 -20.28 0.74 -29.86
C GLU A 146 -21.28 1.81 -30.32
N GLN A 147 -21.93 2.50 -29.37
CA GLN A 147 -22.90 3.55 -29.65
C GLN A 147 -22.31 4.72 -30.47
N TRP A 148 -20.98 4.83 -30.51
CA TRP A 148 -20.23 5.86 -31.22
C TRP A 148 -19.40 5.27 -32.37
N GLY A 149 -19.76 4.07 -32.85
CA GLY A 149 -19.06 3.37 -33.93
C GLY A 149 -17.77 2.66 -33.50
N GLY A 150 -17.58 2.46 -32.19
CA GLY A 150 -16.49 1.66 -31.64
C GLY A 150 -16.83 0.16 -31.55
N SER A 151 -16.02 -0.58 -30.79
CA SER A 151 -16.14 -2.03 -30.63
C SER A 151 -16.38 -2.48 -29.18
N VAL A 152 -16.41 -1.55 -28.23
CA VAL A 152 -16.55 -1.87 -26.80
C VAL A 152 -18.02 -1.72 -26.39
N PRO A 153 -18.69 -2.80 -25.95
CA PRO A 153 -20.06 -2.71 -25.44
C PRO A 153 -20.12 -1.79 -24.21
N CYS A 154 -21.22 -1.05 -24.08
CA CYS A 154 -21.39 -0.06 -23.02
C CYS A 154 -22.80 -0.12 -22.44
N ALA A 155 -22.89 -0.37 -21.13
CA ALA A 155 -24.13 -0.38 -20.36
C ALA A 155 -24.18 0.84 -19.43
N GLU A 156 -25.31 1.55 -19.44
CA GLU A 156 -25.60 2.62 -18.48
C GLU A 156 -26.37 2.03 -17.30
N ILE A 157 -25.77 2.08 -16.11
CA ILE A 157 -26.28 1.36 -14.94
C ILE A 157 -26.43 2.24 -13.68
N SER A 158 -27.30 1.81 -12.78
CA SER A 158 -27.28 2.23 -11.38
C SER A 158 -27.15 1.00 -10.49
N ALA A 159 -25.96 0.82 -9.92
CA ALA A 159 -25.69 -0.20 -8.90
C ALA A 159 -26.58 -0.06 -7.65
N LYS A 160 -27.17 1.13 -7.44
CA LYS A 160 -28.03 1.41 -6.29
C LYS A 160 -29.48 1.01 -6.53
N THR A 161 -30.04 1.34 -7.70
CA THR A 161 -31.45 1.08 -8.01
C THR A 161 -31.65 -0.25 -8.74
N GLY A 162 -30.60 -0.78 -9.36
CA GLY A 162 -30.66 -1.97 -10.21
C GLY A 162 -30.86 -1.68 -11.70
N GLN A 163 -31.06 -0.43 -12.07
CA GLN A 163 -31.29 -0.06 -13.47
C GLN A 163 -30.10 -0.47 -14.34
N GLY A 164 -30.37 -1.11 -15.49
CA GLY A 164 -29.37 -1.48 -16.49
C GLY A 164 -28.50 -2.70 -16.15
N ILE A 165 -28.66 -3.31 -14.96
CA ILE A 165 -27.81 -4.46 -14.56
C ILE A 165 -28.15 -5.71 -15.37
N ASP A 166 -29.42 -5.95 -15.69
CA ASP A 166 -29.81 -7.10 -16.54
C ASP A 166 -29.20 -7.00 -17.94
N GLU A 167 -29.14 -5.78 -18.51
CA GLU A 167 -28.49 -5.50 -19.80
C GLU A 167 -26.97 -5.73 -19.71
N LEU A 168 -26.33 -5.27 -18.64
CA LEU A 168 -24.91 -5.54 -18.39
C LEU A 168 -24.62 -7.05 -18.33
N LEU A 169 -25.43 -7.83 -17.62
CA LEU A 169 -25.25 -9.28 -17.51
C LEU A 169 -25.47 -9.99 -18.86
N GLU A 170 -26.41 -9.52 -19.68
CA GLU A 170 -26.61 -10.02 -21.04
C GLU A 170 -25.39 -9.73 -21.93
N MET A 171 -24.84 -8.51 -21.88
CA MET A 171 -23.63 -8.15 -22.64
C MET A 171 -22.43 -9.00 -22.23
N ILE A 172 -22.24 -9.25 -20.94
CA ILE A 172 -21.17 -10.11 -20.42
C ILE A 172 -21.29 -11.53 -20.99
N LEU A 173 -22.49 -12.11 -20.95
CA LEU A 173 -22.72 -13.46 -21.48
C LEU A 173 -22.51 -13.53 -22.99
N LEU A 174 -22.98 -12.52 -23.74
CA LEU A 174 -22.80 -12.47 -25.19
C LEU A 174 -21.31 -12.40 -25.56
N LEU A 175 -20.56 -11.56 -24.84
CA LEU A 175 -19.12 -11.43 -25.05
C LEU A 175 -18.38 -12.73 -24.74
N ALA A 176 -18.76 -13.41 -23.65
CA ALA A 176 -18.21 -14.72 -23.30
C ALA A 176 -18.56 -15.82 -24.33
N GLU A 177 -19.75 -15.79 -24.92
CA GLU A 177 -20.13 -16.73 -25.98
C GLU A 177 -19.29 -16.56 -27.25
N MET A 178 -18.87 -15.32 -27.56
CA MET A 178 -17.98 -15.03 -28.69
C MET A 178 -16.56 -15.57 -28.49
N GLU A 179 -16.10 -15.69 -27.23
CA GLU A 179 -14.78 -16.26 -26.89
C GLU A 179 -14.76 -17.80 -26.90
N GLU A 180 -15.90 -18.46 -27.14
CA GLU A 180 -16.02 -19.92 -27.20
C GLU A 180 -15.36 -20.65 -26.01
N LEU A 181 -15.59 -20.15 -24.78
CA LEU A 181 -14.95 -20.67 -23.57
C LEU A 181 -15.24 -22.17 -23.36
N LYS A 182 -14.17 -22.97 -23.22
CA LYS A 182 -14.21 -24.43 -23.07
C LYS A 182 -13.52 -24.89 -21.80
N GLY A 183 -14.01 -25.99 -21.21
CA GLY A 183 -13.41 -26.66 -20.07
C GLY A 183 -13.61 -28.18 -20.10
N GLU A 184 -12.71 -28.92 -19.47
CA GLU A 184 -12.68 -30.38 -19.39
C GLU A 184 -13.00 -30.87 -17.97
N PRO A 185 -14.26 -31.26 -17.66
CA PRO A 185 -14.69 -31.52 -16.28
C PRO A 185 -14.11 -32.80 -15.66
N HIS A 186 -13.41 -33.64 -16.44
CA HIS A 186 -12.85 -34.93 -16.00
C HIS A 186 -11.33 -34.90 -15.79
N LYS A 187 -10.66 -33.82 -16.22
CA LYS A 187 -9.24 -33.60 -15.94
C LYS A 187 -9.05 -33.25 -14.46
N ASN A 188 -7.86 -33.51 -13.93
CA ASN A 188 -7.49 -32.99 -12.62
C ASN A 188 -7.55 -31.46 -12.65
N ALA A 189 -8.08 -30.84 -11.60
CA ALA A 189 -8.17 -29.40 -11.53
C ALA A 189 -6.80 -28.71 -11.61
N GLU A 190 -6.76 -27.62 -12.35
CA GLU A 190 -5.71 -26.62 -12.29
C GLU A 190 -6.36 -25.24 -12.16
N GLY A 191 -5.60 -24.29 -11.64
CA GLY A 191 -6.07 -22.92 -11.48
C GLY A 191 -5.16 -22.12 -10.58
N VAL A 192 -5.74 -21.12 -9.92
CA VAL A 192 -4.97 -20.10 -9.21
C VAL A 192 -5.49 -19.81 -7.82
N VAL A 193 -4.59 -19.40 -6.94
CA VAL A 193 -4.92 -18.85 -5.62
C VAL A 193 -5.43 -17.41 -5.80
N ILE A 194 -6.68 -17.17 -5.40
CA ILE A 194 -7.26 -15.83 -5.40
C ILE A 194 -6.77 -15.06 -4.17
N GLU A 195 -6.99 -15.62 -2.98
CA GLU A 195 -6.58 -14.99 -1.72
C GLU A 195 -6.32 -16.05 -0.66
N ALA A 196 -5.41 -15.77 0.27
CA ALA A 196 -5.04 -16.70 1.32
C ALA A 196 -4.90 -16.03 2.69
N TYR A 197 -5.24 -16.75 3.74
CA TYR A 197 -5.14 -16.27 5.12
C TYR A 197 -4.89 -17.38 6.12
N LEU A 198 -4.49 -16.98 7.34
CA LEU A 198 -4.29 -17.88 8.46
C LEU A 198 -5.46 -17.76 9.44
N ASP A 199 -6.28 -18.79 9.52
CA ASP A 199 -7.35 -18.89 10.51
C ASP A 199 -6.81 -19.50 11.81
N SER A 200 -7.11 -18.89 12.95
CA SER A 200 -6.59 -19.31 14.25
C SER A 200 -7.10 -20.68 14.72
N GLN A 201 -8.24 -21.15 14.19
CA GLN A 201 -8.82 -22.45 14.52
C GLN A 201 -8.68 -23.46 13.38
N ARG A 202 -8.76 -22.99 12.14
CA ARG A 202 -8.82 -23.82 10.94
C ARG A 202 -7.46 -24.00 10.26
N GLY A 203 -6.45 -23.24 10.69
CA GLY A 203 -5.10 -23.25 10.11
C GLY A 203 -5.03 -22.46 8.79
N PRO A 204 -4.07 -22.77 7.91
CA PRO A 204 -3.96 -22.12 6.62
C PRO A 204 -5.18 -22.39 5.72
N VAL A 205 -5.75 -21.32 5.20
CA VAL A 205 -6.93 -21.31 4.32
C VAL A 205 -6.62 -20.49 3.08
N ALA A 206 -7.11 -20.93 1.93
CA ALA A 206 -7.07 -20.12 0.72
C ALA A 206 -8.32 -20.33 -0.15
N THR A 207 -8.69 -19.27 -0.85
CA THR A 207 -9.69 -19.29 -1.92
C THR A 207 -8.98 -19.54 -3.23
N PHE A 208 -9.39 -20.58 -3.93
CA PHE A 208 -8.88 -20.98 -5.23
C PHE A 208 -9.94 -20.71 -6.28
N LEU A 209 -9.53 -20.42 -7.50
CA LEU A 209 -10.39 -20.43 -8.67
C LEU A 209 -9.93 -21.56 -9.58
N VAL A 210 -10.82 -22.52 -9.81
CA VAL A 210 -10.54 -23.64 -10.73
C VAL A 210 -10.67 -23.09 -12.15
N GLU A 211 -9.61 -23.12 -12.95
CA GLU A 211 -9.65 -22.64 -14.34
C GLU A 211 -10.11 -23.75 -15.27
N ASP A 212 -9.59 -24.96 -15.07
CA ASP A 212 -9.95 -26.16 -15.82
C ASP A 212 -9.97 -27.39 -14.91
N GLY A 213 -10.63 -28.47 -15.35
CA GLY A 213 -10.73 -29.71 -14.59
C GLY A 213 -11.78 -29.69 -13.48
N ALA A 214 -11.64 -30.66 -12.57
CA ALA A 214 -12.45 -30.73 -11.35
C ALA A 214 -11.60 -31.09 -10.14
N LEU A 215 -11.84 -30.37 -9.04
CA LEU A 215 -11.20 -30.55 -7.75
C LEU A 215 -12.13 -31.35 -6.84
N ASN A 216 -11.67 -32.47 -6.29
CA ASN A 216 -12.49 -33.32 -5.42
C ASN A 216 -11.93 -33.36 -4.00
N LEU A 217 -12.83 -33.60 -3.05
CA LEU A 217 -12.45 -33.83 -1.68
C LEU A 217 -11.53 -35.05 -1.57
N GLY A 218 -10.39 -34.89 -0.90
CA GLY A 218 -9.39 -35.93 -0.72
C GLY A 218 -8.29 -35.95 -1.78
N ASP A 219 -8.40 -35.16 -2.86
CA ASP A 219 -7.31 -34.95 -3.82
C ASP A 219 -6.09 -34.31 -3.12
N TYR A 220 -4.92 -34.43 -3.74
CA TYR A 220 -3.68 -33.78 -3.34
C TYR A 220 -3.50 -32.52 -4.18
N MET A 221 -3.43 -31.38 -3.52
CA MET A 221 -3.18 -30.09 -4.15
C MET A 221 -1.70 -29.76 -4.06
N VAL A 222 -1.10 -29.45 -5.21
CA VAL A 222 0.28 -28.99 -5.35
C VAL A 222 0.26 -27.49 -5.59
N ILE A 223 0.92 -26.72 -4.71
CA ILE A 223 1.07 -25.27 -4.84
C ILE A 223 2.57 -24.97 -4.70
N GLY A 224 3.20 -24.58 -5.79
CA GLY A 224 4.66 -24.50 -5.90
C GLY A 224 5.32 -25.82 -5.45
N SER A 225 6.16 -25.75 -4.42
CA SER A 225 6.86 -26.91 -3.85
C SER A 225 6.13 -27.58 -2.67
N THR A 226 4.91 -27.14 -2.35
CA THR A 226 4.11 -27.68 -1.24
C THR A 226 3.01 -28.60 -1.72
N VAL A 227 2.77 -29.67 -0.95
CA VAL A 227 1.69 -30.64 -1.20
C VAL A 227 0.74 -30.66 -0.01
N SER A 228 -0.54 -30.49 -0.27
CA SER A 228 -1.59 -30.50 0.75
C SER A 228 -2.68 -31.49 0.36
N LYS A 229 -3.06 -32.40 1.27
CA LYS A 229 -4.25 -33.23 1.05
C LYS A 229 -5.50 -32.41 1.41
N ILE A 230 -6.45 -32.34 0.49
CA ILE A 230 -7.70 -31.59 0.68
C ILE A 230 -8.56 -32.31 1.72
N LYS A 231 -8.81 -31.64 2.85
CA LYS A 231 -9.60 -32.17 3.97
C LYS A 231 -11.01 -31.62 4.02
N LEU A 232 -11.19 -30.39 3.56
CA LEU A 232 -12.44 -29.66 3.60
C LEU A 232 -12.45 -28.63 2.49
N MET A 233 -13.57 -28.56 1.76
CA MET A 233 -13.84 -27.54 0.76
C MET A 233 -15.19 -26.90 1.05
N GLU A 234 -15.27 -25.58 0.85
CA GLU A 234 -16.49 -24.79 0.95
C GLU A 234 -16.68 -23.97 -0.32
N ASP A 235 -17.94 -23.78 -0.73
CA ASP A 235 -18.30 -22.81 -1.77
C ASP A 235 -18.20 -21.38 -1.23
N PHE A 236 -18.42 -20.38 -2.11
CA PHE A 236 -18.41 -18.96 -1.73
C PHE A 236 -19.50 -18.56 -0.71
N LEU A 237 -20.52 -19.42 -0.48
CA LEU A 237 -21.58 -19.23 0.51
C LEU A 237 -21.24 -19.89 1.86
N GLY A 238 -20.07 -20.55 1.97
CA GLY A 238 -19.63 -21.28 3.16
C GLY A 238 -20.29 -22.66 3.31
N ARG A 239 -20.92 -23.19 2.25
CA ARG A 239 -21.50 -24.53 2.26
C ARG A 239 -20.42 -25.53 1.90
N LYS A 240 -20.39 -26.66 2.61
CA LYS A 240 -19.44 -27.73 2.31
C LYS A 240 -19.75 -28.35 0.95
N ILE A 241 -18.72 -28.55 0.14
CA ILE A 241 -18.81 -29.17 -1.17
C ILE A 241 -17.78 -30.30 -1.29
N ASP A 242 -18.13 -31.35 -2.04
CA ASP A 242 -17.23 -32.48 -2.29
C ASP A 242 -16.51 -32.37 -3.64
N LYS A 243 -17.00 -31.49 -4.52
CA LYS A 243 -16.49 -31.27 -5.87
C LYS A 243 -16.64 -29.79 -6.25
N ALA A 244 -15.58 -29.21 -6.80
CA ALA A 244 -15.59 -27.93 -7.51
C ALA A 244 -15.18 -28.15 -8.97
N VAL A 245 -15.82 -27.47 -9.90
CA VAL A 245 -15.56 -27.58 -11.35
C VAL A 245 -14.95 -26.29 -11.91
N PHE A 246 -14.53 -26.30 -13.17
CA PHE A 246 -14.02 -25.12 -13.86
C PHE A 246 -14.87 -23.88 -13.64
N SER A 247 -14.18 -22.74 -13.55
CA SER A 247 -14.70 -21.41 -13.25
C SER A 247 -15.33 -21.25 -11.87
N GLN A 248 -15.39 -22.28 -11.02
CA GLN A 248 -15.96 -22.19 -9.70
C GLN A 248 -14.89 -21.77 -8.65
N PRO A 249 -15.17 -20.77 -7.81
CA PRO A 249 -14.33 -20.47 -6.66
C PRO A 249 -14.57 -21.47 -5.53
N VAL A 250 -13.49 -21.92 -4.88
CA VAL A 250 -13.53 -22.89 -3.79
C VAL A 250 -12.59 -22.48 -2.65
N LEU A 251 -13.11 -22.48 -1.43
CA LEU A 251 -12.33 -22.27 -0.22
C LEU A 251 -11.80 -23.62 0.26
N VAL A 252 -10.47 -23.76 0.38
CA VAL A 252 -9.84 -24.98 0.90
C VAL A 252 -9.15 -24.70 2.23
N ILE A 253 -9.42 -25.58 3.20
CA ILE A 253 -8.94 -25.46 4.57
C ILE A 253 -7.95 -26.57 4.91
N GLY A 254 -6.94 -26.22 5.69
CA GLY A 254 -5.95 -27.15 6.22
C GLY A 254 -4.80 -27.40 5.27
N LEU A 255 -4.39 -26.36 4.53
CA LEU A 255 -3.19 -26.39 3.70
C LEU A 255 -1.93 -26.52 4.57
N ALA A 256 -0.85 -27.00 3.98
CA ALA A 256 0.43 -27.16 4.66
C ALA A 256 1.06 -25.81 5.07
N ALA A 257 0.84 -24.78 4.26
CA ALA A 257 1.26 -23.41 4.49
C ALA A 257 0.24 -22.44 3.86
N VAL A 258 0.32 -21.16 4.21
CA VAL A 258 -0.47 -20.11 3.56
C VAL A 258 0.18 -19.82 2.19
N PRO A 259 -0.47 -20.12 1.07
CA PRO A 259 0.09 -19.86 -0.26
C PRO A 259 0.10 -18.35 -0.57
N SER A 260 0.81 -17.96 -1.63
CA SER A 260 0.78 -16.57 -2.11
C SER A 260 -0.41 -16.38 -3.04
N ALA A 261 -0.99 -15.19 -3.03
CA ALA A 261 -2.04 -14.85 -3.98
C ALA A 261 -1.44 -14.82 -5.41
N GLY A 262 -2.12 -15.45 -6.35
CA GLY A 262 -1.64 -15.66 -7.73
C GLY A 262 -0.78 -16.90 -7.94
N ASP A 263 -0.48 -17.69 -6.90
CA ASP A 263 0.18 -18.98 -7.10
C ASP A 263 -0.71 -19.92 -7.91
N GLU A 264 -0.13 -20.64 -8.87
CA GLU A 264 -0.81 -21.71 -9.58
C GLU A 264 -0.94 -22.94 -8.67
N PHE A 265 -2.06 -23.65 -8.78
CA PHE A 265 -2.25 -24.94 -8.14
C PHE A 265 -2.59 -26.02 -9.17
N PHE A 266 -2.21 -27.25 -8.83
CA PHE A 266 -2.57 -28.43 -9.60
C PHE A 266 -3.05 -29.55 -8.68
N ALA A 267 -4.16 -30.17 -9.03
CA ALA A 267 -4.70 -31.32 -8.33
C ALA A 267 -4.06 -32.62 -8.84
N GLU A 268 -3.88 -33.56 -7.94
CA GLU A 268 -3.41 -34.91 -8.21
C GLU A 268 -4.17 -35.94 -7.37
N LYS A 269 -4.48 -37.09 -7.96
CA LYS A 269 -5.26 -38.14 -7.27
C LYS A 269 -4.41 -38.96 -6.31
N ASN A 270 -3.12 -39.10 -6.59
CA ASN A 270 -2.19 -39.90 -5.82
C ASN A 270 -1.07 -39.04 -5.21
N LYS A 271 -0.70 -39.36 -3.97
CA LYS A 271 0.35 -38.66 -3.24
C LYS A 271 1.68 -38.63 -3.98
N THR A 272 2.05 -39.75 -4.60
CA THR A 272 3.33 -39.89 -5.30
C THR A 272 3.44 -38.97 -6.51
N ALA A 273 2.39 -38.80 -7.32
CA ALA A 273 2.45 -37.85 -8.44
C ALA A 273 2.47 -36.40 -7.94
N ALA A 274 1.72 -36.10 -6.87
CA ALA A 274 1.75 -34.78 -6.25
C ALA A 274 3.16 -34.41 -5.76
N GLU A 275 3.84 -35.34 -5.08
CA GLU A 275 5.23 -35.17 -4.61
C GLU A 275 6.20 -35.00 -5.78
N GLN A 276 6.06 -35.78 -6.85
CA GLN A 276 6.89 -35.65 -8.06
C GLN A 276 6.73 -34.27 -8.72
N ARG A 277 5.49 -33.79 -8.86
CA ARG A 277 5.23 -32.45 -9.42
C ARG A 277 5.79 -31.35 -8.52
N ALA A 278 5.65 -31.47 -7.20
CA ALA A 278 6.22 -30.50 -6.26
C ALA A 278 7.76 -30.45 -6.34
N GLU A 279 8.42 -31.60 -6.52
CA GLU A 279 9.87 -31.66 -6.76
C GLU A 279 10.28 -31.00 -8.08
N GLU A 280 9.46 -31.14 -9.12
CA GLU A 280 9.69 -30.48 -10.41
C GLU A 280 9.62 -28.96 -10.28
N PHE A 281 8.60 -28.42 -9.61
CA PHE A 281 8.51 -27.00 -9.30
C PHE A 281 9.71 -26.52 -8.49
N LYS A 282 10.12 -27.28 -7.47
CA LYS A 282 11.30 -26.94 -6.67
C LYS A 282 12.58 -26.87 -7.51
N LYS A 283 12.76 -27.79 -8.47
CA LYS A 283 13.90 -27.76 -9.41
C LYS A 283 13.84 -26.54 -10.32
N GLN A 284 12.65 -26.18 -10.81
CA GLN A 284 12.46 -25.00 -11.65
C GLN A 284 12.73 -23.70 -10.89
N GLU A 285 12.32 -23.60 -9.62
CA GLU A 285 12.64 -22.45 -8.77
C GLU A 285 14.14 -22.29 -8.55
N ILE A 286 14.87 -23.39 -8.32
CA ILE A 286 16.32 -23.38 -8.14
C ILE A 286 17.05 -23.06 -9.47
N ALA A 287 16.47 -23.47 -10.60
CA ALA A 287 17.05 -23.26 -11.93
C ALA A 287 16.76 -21.86 -12.51
N LYS A 288 15.81 -21.10 -11.95
CA LYS A 288 15.64 -19.68 -12.32
C LYS A 288 16.95 -18.96 -12.00
N PRO A 289 17.57 -18.27 -12.98
CA PRO A 289 18.76 -17.48 -12.69
C PRO A 289 18.38 -16.51 -11.58
N ILE A 290 19.15 -16.53 -10.50
CA ILE A 290 19.13 -15.45 -9.53
C ILE A 290 19.54 -14.22 -10.34
N LEU A 291 18.56 -13.47 -10.84
CA LEU A 291 18.78 -12.10 -11.28
C LEU A 291 19.53 -11.48 -10.11
N PRO A 292 20.78 -11.02 -10.29
CA PRO A 292 21.48 -10.38 -9.21
C PRO A 292 20.53 -9.30 -8.72
N SER A 293 20.10 -9.44 -7.47
CA SER A 293 19.45 -8.32 -6.79
C SER A 293 20.34 -7.11 -7.08
N PRO A 294 19.80 -5.96 -7.52
CA PRO A 294 20.63 -4.77 -7.70
C PRO A 294 21.50 -4.71 -6.45
N PRO A 295 22.84 -4.66 -6.60
CA PRO A 295 23.72 -4.80 -5.45
C PRO A 295 23.17 -3.85 -4.41
N LYS A 296 22.74 -4.40 -3.26
CA LYS A 296 22.47 -3.57 -2.11
C LYS A 296 23.74 -2.75 -2.03
N GLU A 297 23.64 -1.44 -2.24
CA GLU A 297 24.75 -0.56 -1.95
C GLU A 297 25.04 -0.86 -0.48
N GLU A 298 26.01 -1.74 -0.25
CA GLU A 298 26.84 -1.69 0.93
C GLU A 298 27.44 -0.31 0.80
N VAL A 299 26.74 0.64 1.44
CA VAL A 299 27.27 1.95 1.71
C VAL A 299 28.51 1.65 2.54
N ALA A 300 29.65 1.49 1.86
CA ALA A 300 30.94 1.53 2.47
C ALA A 300 30.91 2.78 3.36
N PRO A 301 31.29 2.70 4.64
CA PRO A 301 31.25 3.86 5.51
C PRO A 301 32.19 4.89 4.88
N GLN A 302 31.62 5.90 4.22
CA GLN A 302 32.35 7.08 3.80
C GLN A 302 32.73 7.78 5.09
N VAL A 303 33.94 7.50 5.56
CA VAL A 303 34.59 8.27 6.62
C VAL A 303 34.94 9.61 5.98
N GLY A 304 33.98 10.53 6.04
CA GLY A 304 34.07 11.88 5.49
C GLY A 304 32.91 12.72 6.04
N GLU A 305 33.20 13.40 7.15
CA GLU A 305 32.51 14.56 7.75
C GLU A 305 30.96 14.59 7.77
N THR A 306 30.43 14.56 9.01
CA THR A 306 29.00 14.64 9.42
C THR A 306 28.11 13.45 9.06
N ALA A 307 28.38 12.30 9.68
CA ALA A 307 27.47 11.15 9.71
C ALA A 307 26.17 11.50 10.47
N VAL A 308 25.14 11.96 9.75
CA VAL A 308 23.77 11.86 10.23
C VAL A 308 23.44 10.37 10.26
N THR A 309 23.42 9.76 11.45
CA THR A 309 23.01 8.38 11.64
C THR A 309 21.59 8.21 11.08
N ALA A 310 21.44 7.56 9.93
CA ALA A 310 20.13 7.24 9.38
C ALA A 310 19.34 6.46 10.44
N LYS A 311 18.22 7.03 10.91
CA LYS A 311 17.36 6.36 11.89
C LYS A 311 16.62 5.23 11.17
N PHE A 312 16.52 4.07 11.79
CA PHE A 312 15.73 2.96 11.23
C PHE A 312 14.42 2.82 11.98
N LEU A 313 13.32 2.72 11.25
CA LEU A 313 12.03 2.27 11.77
C LEU A 313 11.88 0.79 11.44
N ASN A 314 12.14 -0.06 12.43
CA ASN A 314 11.94 -1.50 12.31
C ASN A 314 10.45 -1.82 12.47
N ILE A 315 9.92 -2.67 11.60
CA ILE A 315 8.49 -3.01 11.56
C ILE A 315 8.31 -4.53 11.54
N VAL A 316 7.36 -5.01 12.34
CA VAL A 316 6.77 -6.35 12.22
C VAL A 316 5.34 -6.18 11.71
N LEU A 317 5.08 -6.60 10.47
CA LEU A 317 3.80 -6.45 9.77
C LEU A 317 2.97 -7.73 9.88
N LYS A 318 1.76 -7.60 10.45
CA LYS A 318 0.73 -8.65 10.45
C LYS A 318 -0.53 -8.15 9.76
N SER A 319 -1.07 -8.94 8.83
CA SER A 319 -2.30 -8.63 8.09
C SER A 319 -3.31 -9.78 8.13
N ASP A 320 -4.55 -9.49 7.78
CA ASP A 320 -5.65 -10.45 7.71
C ASP A 320 -5.48 -11.42 6.55
N VAL A 321 -5.10 -10.91 5.38
CA VAL A 321 -4.91 -11.68 4.16
C VAL A 321 -3.54 -11.42 3.54
N LYS A 322 -3.09 -12.37 2.72
CA LYS A 322 -1.78 -12.33 2.06
C LYS A 322 -1.66 -11.18 1.07
N GLY A 323 -2.74 -10.90 0.34
CA GLY A 323 -2.82 -9.77 -0.56
C GLY A 323 -2.54 -8.41 0.12
N SER A 324 -3.18 -8.15 1.26
CA SER A 324 -2.97 -6.94 2.06
C SER A 324 -1.56 -6.84 2.62
N GLU A 325 -0.94 -7.98 2.99
CA GLU A 325 0.47 -8.02 3.43
C GLU A 325 1.39 -7.51 2.32
N GLU A 326 1.23 -8.04 1.11
CA GLU A 326 2.05 -7.69 -0.04
C GLU A 326 1.88 -6.22 -0.43
N ALA A 327 0.63 -5.73 -0.47
CA ALA A 327 0.33 -4.34 -0.80
C ALA A 327 0.93 -3.37 0.22
N LEU A 328 0.76 -3.64 1.53
CA LEU A 328 1.32 -2.80 2.58
C LEU A 328 2.85 -2.85 2.59
N ALA A 329 3.45 -4.02 2.40
CA ALA A 329 4.89 -4.15 2.33
C ALA A 329 5.48 -3.31 1.19
N ASP A 330 4.88 -3.39 -0.01
CA ASP A 330 5.30 -2.64 -1.19
C ASP A 330 5.23 -1.13 -0.95
N ILE A 331 4.12 -0.64 -0.36
CA ILE A 331 3.98 0.77 0.00
C ILE A 331 5.06 1.21 0.99
N LEU A 332 5.31 0.41 2.03
CA LEU A 332 6.25 0.75 3.10
C LEU A 332 7.70 0.74 2.61
N GLU A 333 8.04 -0.11 1.66
CA GLU A 333 9.37 -0.15 1.04
C GLU A 333 9.65 1.07 0.14
N HIS A 334 8.61 1.60 -0.51
CA HIS A 334 8.71 2.78 -1.38
C HIS A 334 8.40 4.11 -0.67
N LEU A 335 8.10 4.07 0.63
CA LEU A 335 7.79 5.25 1.42
C LEU A 335 9.08 6.04 1.71
N ASP A 336 9.37 7.05 0.89
CA ASP A 336 10.57 7.88 1.03
C ASP A 336 10.40 8.96 2.11
N TYR A 337 11.32 8.98 3.08
CA TYR A 337 11.32 9.92 4.21
C TYR A 337 12.75 10.41 4.48
N LYS A 338 12.89 11.73 4.63
CA LYS A 338 14.18 12.34 5.01
C LYS A 338 14.64 11.78 6.36
N ASN A 339 15.85 11.22 6.40
CA ASN A 339 16.57 10.77 7.60
C ASN A 339 16.00 9.53 8.33
N VAL A 340 14.93 8.89 7.84
CA VAL A 340 14.40 7.63 8.40
C VAL A 340 14.25 6.58 7.31
N LYS A 341 14.89 5.42 7.48
CA LYS A 341 14.72 4.25 6.61
C LYS A 341 13.79 3.23 7.28
N ILE A 342 12.79 2.75 6.55
CA ILE A 342 11.90 1.68 7.03
C ILE A 342 12.56 0.32 6.77
N ARG A 343 12.45 -0.59 7.74
CA ARG A 343 12.90 -1.97 7.63
C ARG A 343 11.81 -2.93 8.08
N LEU A 344 11.26 -3.68 7.14
CA LEU A 344 10.35 -4.80 7.44
C LEU A 344 11.19 -5.99 7.94
N LEU A 345 11.10 -6.28 9.23
CA LEU A 345 11.80 -7.42 9.86
C LEU A 345 11.07 -8.73 9.63
N LYS A 346 9.74 -8.67 9.66
CA LYS A 346 8.84 -9.79 9.41
C LYS A 346 7.56 -9.26 8.80
N LYS A 347 7.03 -9.98 7.83
CA LYS A 347 5.73 -9.76 7.20
C LYS A 347 5.03 -11.11 7.11
N ASP A 348 3.84 -11.20 7.68
CA ASP A 348 3.18 -12.49 7.90
C ASP A 348 1.67 -12.30 8.07
N VAL A 349 0.89 -13.36 7.84
CA VAL A 349 -0.58 -13.31 7.86
C VAL A 349 -1.11 -13.91 9.18
N GLY A 350 -2.26 -13.42 9.64
CA GLY A 350 -2.93 -13.88 10.86
C GLY A 350 -2.61 -13.04 12.10
N ASP A 351 -3.22 -13.41 13.22
CA ASP A 351 -3.15 -12.66 14.48
C ASP A 351 -1.72 -12.52 15.03
N VAL A 352 -1.50 -11.44 15.78
CA VAL A 352 -0.22 -11.18 16.45
C VAL A 352 0.01 -12.21 17.55
N ASN A 353 1.17 -12.87 17.54
CA ASN A 353 1.52 -13.90 18.51
C ASN A 353 2.76 -13.53 19.35
N GLU A 354 3.13 -14.41 20.29
CA GLU A 354 4.24 -14.16 21.21
C GLU A 354 5.59 -14.00 20.50
N SER A 355 5.82 -14.75 19.41
CA SER A 355 7.06 -14.66 18.63
C SER A 355 7.23 -13.29 17.97
N ASP A 356 6.12 -12.68 17.52
CA ASP A 356 6.10 -11.33 16.95
C ASP A 356 6.49 -10.29 18.01
N VAL A 357 5.93 -10.42 19.22
CA VAL A 357 6.24 -9.53 20.35
C VAL A 357 7.70 -9.67 20.79
N ARG A 358 8.24 -10.89 20.82
CA ARG A 358 9.66 -11.13 21.15
C ARG A 358 10.59 -10.53 20.08
N LEU A 359 10.28 -10.69 18.80
CA LEU A 359 11.07 -10.10 17.72
C LEU A 359 11.06 -8.57 17.79
N ALA A 360 9.89 -8.00 18.07
CA ALA A 360 9.72 -6.56 18.20
C ALA A 360 10.50 -5.99 19.39
N ASP A 361 10.47 -6.66 20.55
CA ASP A 361 11.25 -6.30 21.74
C ASP A 361 12.76 -6.28 21.44
N LEU A 362 13.28 -7.38 20.89
CA LEU A 362 14.71 -7.54 20.62
C LEU A 362 15.26 -6.54 19.61
N SER A 363 14.40 -6.09 18.68
CA SER A 363 14.81 -5.24 17.56
C SER A 363 14.32 -3.80 17.68
N ASN A 364 13.71 -3.43 18.80
CA ASN A 364 13.02 -2.15 18.99
C ASN A 364 12.07 -1.81 17.81
N ALA A 365 11.29 -2.81 17.40
CA ALA A 365 10.38 -2.71 16.26
C ALA A 365 8.97 -2.29 16.70
N VAL A 366 8.26 -1.64 15.80
CA VAL A 366 6.83 -1.37 15.94
C VAL A 366 6.06 -2.53 15.33
N ILE A 367 5.06 -3.03 16.06
CA ILE A 367 4.14 -4.03 15.52
C ILE A 367 3.02 -3.31 14.78
N ILE A 368 2.82 -3.70 13.54
CA ILE A 368 1.73 -3.27 12.68
C ILE A 368 0.70 -4.40 12.62
N SER A 369 -0.54 -4.06 12.96
CA SER A 369 -1.69 -4.98 13.00
C SER A 369 -2.77 -4.46 12.04
N PHE A 370 -2.80 -4.97 10.82
CA PHE A 370 -3.77 -4.57 9.81
C PHE A 370 -4.92 -5.59 9.75
N ARG A 371 -6.12 -5.19 10.18
CA ARG A 371 -7.35 -6.02 10.22
C ARG A 371 -7.25 -7.35 10.99
N VAL A 372 -6.18 -7.55 11.77
CA VAL A 372 -6.00 -8.70 12.66
C VAL A 372 -6.17 -8.33 14.12
N LYS A 373 -6.48 -9.32 14.93
CA LYS A 373 -6.69 -9.14 16.36
C LYS A 373 -5.39 -9.32 17.12
N VAL A 374 -5.31 -8.64 18.26
CA VAL A 374 -4.26 -8.86 19.27
C VAL A 374 -4.93 -9.47 20.49
N GLY A 375 -4.60 -10.72 20.80
CA GLY A 375 -5.18 -11.44 21.94
C GLY A 375 -4.89 -10.74 23.28
N ALA A 376 -5.76 -10.94 24.27
CA ALA A 376 -5.64 -10.28 25.57
C ALA A 376 -4.30 -10.57 26.29
N GLU A 377 -3.82 -11.82 26.19
CA GLU A 377 -2.53 -12.23 26.75
C GLU A 377 -1.36 -11.52 26.04
N ILE A 378 -1.43 -11.40 24.71
CA ILE A 378 -0.44 -10.71 23.88
C ILE A 378 -0.43 -9.20 24.19
N LEU A 379 -1.60 -8.59 24.41
CA LEU A 379 -1.71 -7.20 24.84
C LEU A 379 -1.07 -6.92 26.20
N ASN A 380 -1.09 -7.88 27.12
CA ASN A 380 -0.39 -7.76 28.40
C ASN A 380 1.12 -7.78 28.18
N LEU A 381 1.62 -8.72 27.38
CA LEU A 381 3.04 -8.82 27.06
C LEU A 381 3.56 -7.56 26.33
N ILE A 382 2.77 -7.00 25.42
CA ILE A 382 3.08 -5.74 24.72
C ILE A 382 3.19 -4.58 25.72
N ARG A 383 2.26 -4.50 26.69
CA ARG A 383 2.26 -3.45 27.73
C ARG A 383 3.46 -3.58 28.66
N ASP A 384 3.77 -4.79 29.10
CA ASP A 384 4.90 -5.07 29.99
C ASP A 384 6.24 -4.69 29.34
N LYS A 385 6.39 -5.03 28.05
CA LYS A 385 7.59 -4.71 27.26
C LYS A 385 7.58 -3.31 26.65
N LYS A 386 6.49 -2.55 26.81
CA LYS A 386 6.31 -1.18 26.28
C LYS A 386 6.50 -1.09 24.76
N ILE A 387 6.10 -2.12 24.03
CA ILE A 387 6.22 -2.17 22.56
C ILE A 387 5.10 -1.32 21.94
N LYS A 388 5.45 -0.51 20.94
CA LYS A 388 4.45 0.27 20.19
C LYS A 388 3.70 -0.65 19.22
N VAL A 389 2.37 -0.50 19.20
CA VAL A 389 1.50 -1.20 18.27
C VAL A 389 0.66 -0.19 17.51
N LEU A 390 0.67 -0.29 16.19
CA LEU A 390 -0.21 0.46 15.31
C LEU A 390 -1.24 -0.49 14.71
N ALA A 391 -2.51 -0.26 15.04
CA ALA A 391 -3.63 -0.98 14.46
C ALA A 391 -4.39 -0.13 13.44
N GLY A 392 -4.86 -0.76 12.37
CA GLY A 392 -5.67 -0.13 11.34
C GLY A 392 -6.49 -1.11 10.53
N GLU A 393 -7.55 -0.58 9.91
CA GLU A 393 -8.48 -1.34 9.08
C GLU A 393 -8.55 -0.80 7.65
N ILE A 394 -8.09 0.43 7.42
CA ILE A 394 -8.10 1.12 6.14
C ILE A 394 -6.67 1.51 5.79
N ILE A 395 -6.19 1.07 4.62
CA ILE A 395 -4.78 1.25 4.22
C ILE A 395 -4.34 2.71 4.29
N TYR A 396 -5.11 3.68 3.80
CA TYR A 396 -4.73 5.10 3.79
C TYR A 396 -4.54 5.70 5.19
N GLU A 397 -5.55 5.52 6.06
CA GLU A 397 -5.46 5.99 7.44
C GLU A 397 -4.28 5.34 8.16
N PHE A 398 -3.98 4.10 7.77
CA PHE A 398 -2.90 3.34 8.34
C PHE A 398 -1.52 3.86 7.89
N ILE A 399 -1.35 4.16 6.61
CA ILE A 399 -0.16 4.83 6.09
C ILE A 399 0.03 6.17 6.79
N ASP A 400 -1.01 6.99 6.91
CA ASP A 400 -0.92 8.30 7.57
C ASP A 400 -0.53 8.20 9.06
N LYS A 401 -0.97 7.15 9.75
CA LYS A 401 -0.50 6.86 11.12
C LYS A 401 0.99 6.54 11.15
N ILE A 402 1.50 5.78 10.17
CA ILE A 402 2.93 5.46 10.07
C ILE A 402 3.74 6.71 9.75
N ARG A 403 3.25 7.56 8.84
CA ARG A 403 3.86 8.86 8.54
C ARG A 403 4.00 9.72 9.79
N LYS A 404 2.93 9.86 10.57
CA LYS A 404 2.96 10.58 11.87
C LYS A 404 3.95 9.97 12.86
N LEU A 405 4.05 8.64 12.90
CA LEU A 405 5.04 7.97 13.75
C LEU A 405 6.48 8.31 13.33
N ILE A 406 6.74 8.39 12.02
CA ILE A 406 8.05 8.79 11.49
C ILE A 406 8.34 10.25 11.86
N ASP A 407 7.35 11.14 11.72
CA ASP A 407 7.47 12.56 12.09
C ASP A 407 7.81 12.75 13.59
N ASP A 408 7.19 11.94 14.46
CA ASP A 408 7.49 11.93 15.89
C ASP A 408 8.92 11.44 16.19
N MET A 409 9.48 10.59 15.32
CA MET A 409 10.84 10.04 15.45
C MET A 409 11.92 10.98 14.91
N THR A 410 11.64 11.76 13.87
CA THR A 410 12.61 12.69 13.26
C THR A 410 12.87 13.89 14.17
N GLY A 411 11.86 14.37 14.92
CA GLY A 411 11.99 15.55 15.76
C GLY A 411 12.13 16.85 14.93
N GLN A 412 11.94 18.00 15.57
CA GLN A 412 12.06 19.30 14.88
C GLN A 412 13.54 19.61 14.62
N GLU A 413 13.90 19.91 13.36
CA GLU A 413 15.23 20.42 13.05
C GLU A 413 15.39 21.83 13.65
N ILE A 414 16.46 22.01 14.43
CA ILE A 414 16.87 23.32 14.93
C ILE A 414 17.74 23.95 13.84
N VAL A 415 17.19 24.92 13.12
CA VAL A 415 17.90 25.65 12.07
C VAL A 415 18.50 26.91 12.67
N ARG A 416 19.82 27.06 12.53
CA ARG A 416 20.53 28.29 12.89
C ARG A 416 20.26 29.35 11.82
N VAL A 417 19.79 30.51 12.26
CA VAL A 417 19.62 31.70 11.43
C VAL A 417 20.54 32.78 11.95
N ASP A 418 21.58 33.10 11.17
CA ASP A 418 22.48 34.21 11.47
C ASP A 418 21.74 35.55 11.25
N LEU A 419 21.71 36.38 12.28
CA LEU A 419 20.99 37.65 12.29
C LEU A 419 21.86 38.81 11.81
N GLY A 420 23.11 38.86 12.25
CA GLY A 420 24.02 39.96 11.92
C GLY A 420 25.35 39.91 12.65
N LYS A 421 26.27 40.79 12.26
CA LYS A 421 27.62 40.91 12.83
C LYS A 421 27.83 42.30 13.43
N VAL A 422 28.47 42.36 14.59
CA VAL A 422 29.00 43.60 15.19
C VAL A 422 30.49 43.52 15.32
N GLN A 423 31.17 44.58 14.88
CA GLN A 423 32.57 44.79 15.23
C GLN A 423 32.65 45.59 16.53
N VAL A 424 33.39 45.09 17.51
CA VAL A 424 33.59 45.74 18.81
C VAL A 424 34.59 46.88 18.65
N LEU A 425 34.17 48.09 19.01
CA LEU A 425 34.97 49.32 18.91
C LEU A 425 35.49 49.80 20.27
N ALA A 426 34.75 49.52 21.35
CA ALA A 426 35.10 49.96 22.69
C ALA A 426 34.55 49.00 23.75
N ILE A 427 35.20 48.97 24.91
CA ILE A 427 34.73 48.22 26.08
C ILE A 427 34.40 49.23 27.17
N PHE A 428 33.17 49.19 27.68
CA PHE A 428 32.69 50.14 28.69
C PHE A 428 32.72 49.57 30.11
N ARG A 429 32.42 48.27 30.25
CA ARG A 429 32.39 47.62 31.57
C ARG A 429 32.67 46.14 31.42
N THR A 430 33.47 45.59 32.33
CA THR A 430 33.82 44.17 32.38
C THR A 430 33.58 43.67 33.80
N GLU A 431 32.68 42.71 33.94
CA GLU A 431 32.35 42.02 35.19
C GLU A 431 32.48 40.51 34.99
N LYS A 432 32.45 39.75 36.09
CA LYS A 432 32.50 38.29 36.00
C LYS A 432 31.25 37.76 35.30
N GLY A 433 31.40 37.21 34.09
CA GLY A 433 30.32 36.65 33.27
C GLY A 433 29.51 37.68 32.47
N ARG A 434 29.80 38.99 32.58
CA ARG A 434 29.07 40.05 31.84
C ARG A 434 29.99 41.15 31.36
N MET A 435 29.78 41.60 30.13
CA MET A 435 30.54 42.69 29.51
C MET A 435 29.60 43.66 28.79
N ILE A 436 29.87 44.96 28.92
CA ILE A 436 29.23 46.00 28.10
C ILE A 436 30.24 46.46 27.08
N VAL A 437 29.96 46.19 25.82
CA VAL A 437 30.83 46.56 24.69
C VAL A 437 30.09 47.49 23.74
N GLY A 438 30.80 48.51 23.26
CA GLY A 438 30.34 49.37 22.17
C GLY A 438 30.81 48.82 20.85
N GLY A 439 29.92 48.69 19.88
CA GLY A 439 30.27 48.22 18.55
C GLY A 439 29.39 48.79 17.46
N ARG A 440 29.80 48.57 16.22
CA ARG A 440 29.05 48.95 15.03
C ARG A 440 28.59 47.71 14.29
N VAL A 441 27.30 47.69 13.93
CA VAL A 441 26.72 46.59 13.14
C VAL A 441 27.26 46.65 11.72
N THR A 442 28.05 45.66 11.33
CA THR A 442 28.68 45.58 10.00
C THR A 442 27.76 44.88 9.00
N GLU A 443 27.01 43.88 9.43
CA GLU A 443 26.10 43.08 8.61
C GLU A 443 24.81 42.76 9.36
N GLY A 444 23.68 42.68 8.64
CA GLY A 444 22.40 42.27 9.20
C GLY A 444 21.88 43.17 10.33
N LYS A 445 21.39 42.54 11.40
CA LYS A 445 20.90 43.21 12.61
C LYS A 445 21.22 42.42 13.87
N LEU A 446 21.25 43.12 15.00
CA LEU A 446 21.31 42.51 16.33
C LEU A 446 19.96 42.62 17.01
N GLU A 447 19.58 41.56 17.71
CA GLU A 447 18.35 41.50 18.50
C GLU A 447 18.68 41.19 19.96
N ARG A 448 17.97 41.85 20.87
CA ARG A 448 18.03 41.53 22.30
C ARG A 448 17.53 40.10 22.52
N GLY A 449 18.30 39.29 23.23
CA GLY A 449 18.00 37.90 23.54
C GLY A 449 18.62 36.88 22.60
N ALA A 450 19.20 37.31 21.47
CA ALA A 450 19.92 36.44 20.55
C ALA A 450 21.21 35.86 21.17
N ARG A 451 21.64 34.69 20.68
CA ARG A 451 22.97 34.15 20.99
C ARG A 451 24.00 34.87 20.12
N ALA A 452 25.24 34.94 20.59
CA ALA A 452 26.34 35.52 19.84
C ALA A 452 27.60 34.68 19.98
N GLU A 453 28.26 34.39 18.86
CA GLU A 453 29.61 33.84 18.82
C GLU A 453 30.62 34.97 18.71
N VAL A 454 31.74 34.84 19.40
CA VAL A 454 32.81 35.84 19.43
C VAL A 454 33.99 35.34 18.63
N PHE A 455 34.36 36.10 17.60
CA PHE A 455 35.49 35.80 16.73
C PHE A 455 36.61 36.83 16.91
N ARG A 456 37.85 36.33 17.01
CA ARG A 456 39.07 37.15 17.04
C ARG A 456 40.02 36.62 15.99
N ALA A 457 40.48 37.49 15.09
CA ALA A 457 41.32 37.09 13.95
C ALA A 457 40.75 35.84 13.23
N GLU A 458 39.44 35.86 12.97
CA GLU A 458 38.68 34.80 12.28
C GLU A 458 38.57 33.45 13.04
N GLN A 459 39.07 33.35 14.27
CA GLN A 459 38.90 32.17 15.12
C GLN A 459 37.77 32.37 16.15
N LYS A 460 36.91 31.37 16.33
CA LYS A 460 35.86 31.37 17.39
C LYS A 460 36.53 31.24 18.76
N ILE A 461 36.45 32.28 19.56
CA ILE A 461 37.00 32.34 20.92
C ILE A 461 35.96 31.88 21.95
N GLY A 462 34.67 32.04 21.65
CA GLY A 462 33.59 31.48 22.44
C GLY A 462 32.22 31.99 22.05
N GLU A 463 31.28 31.89 22.97
CA GLU A 463 29.87 32.23 22.74
C GLU A 463 29.21 32.74 24.01
N GLY A 464 28.10 33.45 23.84
CA GLY A 464 27.27 33.97 24.92
C GLY A 464 25.94 34.49 24.40
N LYS A 465 25.28 35.32 25.21
CA LYS A 465 23.95 35.86 24.93
C LYS A 465 23.96 37.38 24.97
N ILE A 466 23.23 38.00 24.04
CA ILE A 466 22.97 39.44 24.06
C ILE A 466 21.83 39.71 25.04
N ALA A 467 22.14 40.00 26.30
CA ALA A 467 21.15 40.24 27.35
C ALA A 467 20.46 41.61 27.23
N GLY A 468 21.15 42.59 26.64
CA GLY A 468 20.65 43.95 26.45
C GLY A 468 21.29 44.63 25.25
N LEU A 469 20.55 45.57 24.66
CA LEU A 469 20.99 46.34 23.50
C LEU A 469 20.58 47.80 23.70
N GLN A 470 21.51 48.71 23.46
CA GLN A 470 21.33 50.14 23.65
C GLN A 470 21.81 50.90 22.41
N SER A 471 21.08 51.90 21.94
CA SER A 471 21.51 52.80 20.86
C SER A 471 21.17 54.23 21.26
N GLU A 472 22.09 55.18 21.04
CA GLU A 472 21.94 56.59 21.44
C GLU A 472 21.48 56.79 22.90
N LYS A 473 22.02 55.96 23.81
CA LYS A 473 21.69 55.92 25.24
C LYS A 473 20.26 55.46 25.58
N LYS A 474 19.48 54.96 24.63
CA LYS A 474 18.15 54.35 24.87
C LYS A 474 18.20 52.82 24.68
N GLU A 475 17.50 52.07 25.53
CA GLU A 475 17.32 50.63 25.30
C GLU A 475 16.50 50.39 24.03
N VAL A 476 16.95 49.46 23.20
CA VAL A 476 16.32 49.10 21.93
C VAL A 476 16.17 47.58 21.83
N GLY A 477 15.14 47.13 21.11
CA GLY A 477 14.94 45.70 20.83
C GLY A 477 15.87 45.18 19.74
N GLU A 478 16.22 46.03 18.77
CA GLU A 478 17.09 45.69 17.65
C GLU A 478 18.00 46.86 17.22
N ALA A 479 19.15 46.53 16.63
CA ALA A 479 20.07 47.48 16.00
C ALA A 479 20.46 46.97 14.61
N GLY A 480 20.15 47.76 13.58
CA GLY A 480 20.42 47.41 12.18
C GLY A 480 21.80 47.86 11.70
N LYS A 481 22.18 47.34 10.52
CA LYS A 481 23.43 47.65 9.80
C LYS A 481 23.79 49.14 9.80
N GLY A 482 25.06 49.43 10.07
CA GLY A 482 25.65 50.77 10.08
C GLY A 482 25.45 51.54 11.39
N LYS A 483 24.54 51.10 12.29
CA LYS A 483 24.32 51.77 13.57
C LYS A 483 25.36 51.37 14.61
N GLU A 484 25.70 52.32 15.47
CA GLU A 484 26.44 52.07 16.70
C GLU A 484 25.48 51.65 17.81
N CYS A 485 25.89 50.63 18.57
CA CYS A 485 25.12 50.09 19.66
C CYS A 485 26.03 49.67 20.83
N GLY A 486 25.51 49.81 22.04
CA GLY A 486 26.02 49.16 23.23
C GLY A 486 25.37 47.79 23.37
N VAL A 487 26.19 46.75 23.50
CA VAL A 487 25.77 45.35 23.66
C VAL A 487 26.13 44.93 25.08
N LEU A 488 25.12 44.55 25.86
CA LEU A 488 25.33 43.83 27.12
C LEU A 488 25.42 42.34 26.78
N PHE A 489 26.65 41.83 26.80
CA PHE A 489 26.98 40.44 26.53
C PHE A 489 27.08 39.67 27.86
N ASP A 490 26.39 38.54 27.93
CA ASP A 490 26.41 37.59 29.05
C ASP A 490 27.12 36.32 28.59
N GLY A 491 28.29 36.02 29.17
CA GLY A 491 29.15 34.92 28.78
C GLY A 491 30.51 34.96 29.49
N ASP A 492 31.15 33.80 29.61
CA ASP A 492 32.38 33.62 30.38
C ASP A 492 33.66 33.99 29.61
N ILE A 493 33.51 34.42 28.35
CA ILE A 493 34.63 34.84 27.50
C ILE A 493 34.89 36.34 27.63
N LYS A 494 36.16 36.72 27.50
CA LYS A 494 36.58 38.12 27.52
C LYS A 494 36.62 38.68 26.10
N ILE A 495 35.72 39.64 25.82
CA ILE A 495 35.66 40.37 24.56
C ILE A 495 36.75 41.44 24.52
N GLU A 496 37.45 41.56 23.39
CA GLU A 496 38.45 42.58 23.10
C GLU A 496 38.01 43.53 21.97
N VAL A 497 38.66 44.68 21.89
CA VAL A 497 38.44 45.63 20.79
C VAL A 497 38.89 44.96 19.48
N ASN A 498 38.10 45.14 18.42
CA ASN A 498 38.18 44.48 17.12
C ASN A 498 37.63 43.04 17.05
N ASP A 499 37.15 42.46 18.15
CA ASP A 499 36.42 41.19 18.08
C ASP A 499 35.11 41.38 17.29
N ILE A 500 34.67 40.30 16.63
CA ILE A 500 33.41 40.26 15.88
C ILE A 500 32.40 39.41 16.65
N LEU A 501 31.26 39.99 16.98
CA LEU A 501 30.10 39.29 17.53
C LEU A 501 29.16 38.89 16.39
N LEU A 502 29.07 37.60 16.10
CA LEU A 502 28.10 37.04 15.15
C LEU A 502 26.84 36.63 15.91
N ALA A 503 25.78 37.42 15.79
CA ALA A 503 24.49 37.15 16.43
C ALA A 503 23.67 36.16 15.60
N PHE A 504 23.09 35.17 16.27
CA PHE A 504 22.24 34.14 15.65
C PHE A 504 21.08 33.75 16.56
N ARG A 505 20.05 33.18 15.95
CA ARG A 505 18.95 32.50 16.64
C ARG A 505 18.81 31.07 16.15
N GLU A 506 18.24 30.23 16.99
CA GLU A 506 17.86 28.86 16.67
C GLU A 506 16.34 28.84 16.47
N GLU A 507 15.89 28.51 15.26
CA GLU A 507 14.47 28.36 14.95
C GLU A 507 14.11 26.88 14.80
N LYS A 508 12.95 26.49 15.32
CA LYS A 508 12.42 25.15 15.13
C LYS A 508 11.64 25.11 13.84
N GLN A 509 12.16 24.42 12.82
CA GLN A 509 11.47 24.24 11.55
C GLN A 509 10.86 22.83 11.51
N LYS A 510 9.60 22.73 11.08
CA LYS A 510 9.01 21.43 10.75
C LYS A 510 9.63 20.96 9.44
N THR A 511 10.20 19.76 9.44
CA THR A 511 10.65 19.11 8.21
C THR A 511 9.41 18.83 7.36
N LEU A 512 9.31 19.46 6.19
CA LEU A 512 8.32 19.17 5.16
C LEU A 512 8.78 18.00 4.29
#